data_AF-A0A3R6GWD1-F1
#
_entry.id   AF-A0A3R6GWD1-F1
#
_cell.length_a   1.000
_cell.length_b   1.000
_cell.length_c   1.000
_cell.angle_alpha   90.00
_cell.angle_beta   90.00
_cell.angle_gamma   90.00
#
_symmetry.space_group_name_H-M   'P 1'
#
loop_
_entity.id
_entity.type
_entity.pdbx_description
1 polymer ?
#
loop_
_entity_poly.entity_id
_entity_poly.type
_entity_poly.pdbx_seq_one_letter_code
_entity_poly.pdbx_strand_id
1 'polypeptide(L)'
;MKKQKVFVFTELYGNDSDTEVNVLGVYTTKTKAKEMLADKKQKVLESYEQAFSGEYEVSEDHPTLFEITLKNEYIWEQLLITEKEVE
;
A
#
# COMPACT_ATOMS: atom_id res chain seq x y z
N MET A 1 9.86 20.31 -22.06
CA MET A 1 10.28 20.06 -20.67
C MET A 1 10.80 18.63 -20.57
N LYS A 2 11.67 18.29 -19.63
CA LYS A 2 12.28 16.95 -19.54
C LYS A 2 11.34 16.03 -18.77
N LYS A 3 10.82 14.98 -19.42
CA LYS A 3 10.02 13.94 -18.75
C LYS A 3 10.87 13.22 -17.70
N GLN A 4 10.32 13.09 -16.49
CA GLN A 4 10.94 12.33 -15.41
C GLN A 4 10.03 11.18 -14.99
N LYS A 5 10.61 9.99 -14.86
CA LYS A 5 9.93 8.83 -14.30
C LYS A 5 9.97 8.90 -12.78
N VAL A 6 8.81 8.72 -12.15
CA VAL A 6 8.64 8.67 -10.69
C VAL A 6 7.82 7.46 -10.27
N PHE A 7 7.99 7.05 -9.01
CA PHE A 7 7.29 5.96 -8.38
C PHE A 7 6.51 6.52 -7.20
N VAL A 8 5.18 6.49 -7.31
CA VAL A 8 4.26 7.01 -6.30
C VAL A 8 3.87 5.87 -5.39
N PHE A 9 4.12 6.00 -4.09
CA PHE A 9 3.70 5.06 -3.08
C PHE A 9 2.44 5.56 -2.40
N THR A 10 1.38 4.77 -2.46
CA THR A 10 0.07 5.08 -1.88
C THR A 10 -0.35 4.03 -0.86
N GLU A 11 -1.05 4.48 0.17
CA GLU A 11 -1.82 3.68 1.11
C GLU A 11 -3.29 3.98 0.86
N LEU A 12 -4.06 2.93 0.61
CA LEU A 12 -5.50 3.01 0.44
C LEU A 12 -6.13 2.27 1.61
N TYR A 13 -7.12 2.88 2.23
CA TYR A 13 -7.94 2.25 3.24
C TYR A 13 -9.38 2.32 2.78
N GLY A 14 -10.12 1.22 2.84
CA GLY A 14 -11.47 1.19 2.32
C GLY A 14 -12.39 0.27 3.07
N ASN A 15 -13.68 0.59 2.94
CA ASN A 15 -14.78 -0.30 3.26
C ASN A 15 -15.83 -0.28 2.13
N ASP A 16 -17.00 -0.89 2.35
CA ASP A 16 -18.09 -0.93 1.36
C ASP A 16 -18.61 0.46 0.92
N SER A 17 -18.45 1.48 1.75
CA SER A 17 -19.02 2.81 1.52
C SER A 17 -17.98 3.85 1.08
N ASP A 18 -16.76 3.75 1.60
CA ASP A 18 -15.75 4.80 1.48
C ASP A 18 -14.37 4.23 1.18
N THR A 19 -13.56 5.02 0.47
CA THR A 19 -12.15 4.70 0.22
C THR A 19 -11.33 5.96 0.42
N GLU A 20 -10.36 5.89 1.31
CA GLU A 20 -9.36 6.92 1.54
C GLU A 20 -8.08 6.57 0.77
N VAL A 21 -7.45 7.59 0.18
CA VAL A 21 -6.18 7.43 -0.54
C VAL A 21 -5.17 8.43 0.00
N ASN A 22 -4.07 7.90 0.51
CA ASN A 22 -2.95 8.65 1.06
C ASN A 22 -1.70 8.45 0.21
N VAL A 23 -1.12 9.54 -0.31
CA VAL A 23 0.18 9.50 -0.97
C VAL A 23 1.27 9.57 0.09
N LEU A 24 1.92 8.43 0.34
CA LEU A 24 2.97 8.31 1.36
C LEU A 24 4.32 8.83 0.87
N GLY A 25 4.55 8.83 -0.44
CA GLY A 25 5.76 9.39 -1.01
C GLY A 25 5.85 9.30 -2.53
N VAL A 26 6.72 10.13 -3.09
CA VAL A 26 7.08 10.10 -4.51
C VAL A 26 8.59 9.93 -4.60
N TYR A 27 9.03 8.90 -5.31
CA TYR A 27 10.43 8.51 -5.38
C TYR A 27 10.92 8.55 -6.82
N THR A 28 12.18 8.91 -7.01
CA THR A 28 12.83 8.89 -8.33
C THR A 28 13.33 7.50 -8.73
N THR A 29 13.36 6.54 -7.79
CA THR A 29 13.82 5.17 -8.04
C THR A 29 12.83 4.14 -7.50
N LYS A 30 12.66 3.05 -8.25
CA LYS A 30 11.81 1.91 -7.86
C LYS A 30 12.33 1.22 -6.60
N THR A 31 13.64 1.14 -6.45
CA THR A 31 14.30 0.55 -5.28
C THR A 31 13.88 1.27 -4.00
N LYS A 32 13.95 2.61 -3.99
CA LYS A 32 13.57 3.36 -2.79
C LYS A 32 12.09 3.19 -2.46
N ALA A 33 11.21 3.24 -3.45
CA ALA A 33 9.79 2.99 -3.23
C ALA A 33 9.52 1.61 -2.62
N LYS A 34 10.22 0.56 -3.09
CA LYS A 34 10.10 -0.80 -2.55
C LYS A 34 10.61 -0.95 -1.12
N GLU A 35 11.70 -0.28 -0.76
CA GLU A 35 12.17 -0.24 0.64
C GLU A 35 11.10 0.34 1.56
N MET A 36 10.45 1.43 1.12
CA MET A 36 9.40 2.10 1.90
C MET A 36 8.12 1.24 1.98
N LEU A 37 7.77 0.53 0.90
CA LEU A 37 6.67 -0.43 0.92
C LEU A 37 6.93 -1.56 1.92
N ALA A 38 8.15 -2.12 1.96
CA ALA A 38 8.50 -3.19 2.89
C ALA A 38 8.43 -2.73 4.36
N ASP A 39 8.93 -1.53 4.67
CA ASP A 39 8.85 -0.94 6.02
C ASP A 39 7.40 -0.69 6.46
N LYS A 40 6.58 -0.11 5.57
CA LYS A 40 5.17 0.17 5.88
C LYS A 40 4.35 -1.12 5.99
N LYS A 41 4.56 -2.09 5.09
CA LYS A 41 3.93 -3.42 5.15
C LYS A 41 4.10 -4.07 6.52
N GLN A 42 5.32 -4.06 7.05
CA GLN A 42 5.60 -4.66 8.37
C GLN A 42 4.77 -3.99 9.48
N LYS A 43 4.65 -2.65 9.46
CA LYS A 43 3.85 -1.89 10.43
C LYS A 43 2.35 -2.18 10.32
N VAL A 44 1.85 -2.35 9.11
CA VAL A 44 0.44 -2.69 8.87
C VAL A 44 0.14 -4.09 9.42
N LEU A 45 0.98 -5.07 9.10
CA LEU A 45 0.85 -6.43 9.63
C LEU A 45 0.86 -6.46 11.17
N GLU A 46 1.79 -5.74 11.80
CA GLU A 46 1.86 -5.62 13.26
C GLU A 46 0.59 -4.99 13.85
N SER A 47 0.03 -3.98 13.18
CA SER A 47 -1.18 -3.29 13.62
C SER A 47 -2.41 -4.20 13.50
N TYR A 48 -2.56 -4.91 12.38
CA TYR A 48 -3.66 -5.85 12.16
C TYR A 48 -3.59 -7.05 13.09
N GLU A 49 -2.39 -7.58 13.34
CA GLU A 49 -2.21 -8.67 14.31
C GLU A 49 -2.61 -8.24 15.72
N GLN A 50 -2.22 -7.03 16.14
CA GLN A 50 -2.60 -6.50 17.46
C GLN A 50 -4.10 -6.21 17.59
N ALA A 51 -4.74 -5.71 16.53
CA ALA A 51 -6.15 -5.31 16.57
C ALA A 51 -7.12 -6.47 16.34
N PHE A 52 -6.76 -7.42 15.48
CA PHE A 52 -7.68 -8.44 14.94
C PHE A 52 -7.18 -9.88 15.11
N SER A 53 -5.99 -10.11 15.69
CA SER A 53 -5.51 -11.42 16.15
C SER A 53 -5.76 -12.60 15.17
N GLY A 54 -5.33 -12.46 13.92
CA GLY A 54 -5.47 -13.48 12.88
C GLY A 54 -6.81 -13.50 12.13
N GLU A 55 -7.71 -12.57 12.42
CA GLU A 55 -8.98 -12.38 11.71
C GLU A 55 -8.81 -11.58 10.41
N TYR A 56 -7.69 -11.73 9.70
CA TYR A 56 -7.43 -11.07 8.42
C TYR A 56 -6.80 -12.04 7.41
N GLU A 57 -6.79 -11.63 6.15
CA GLU A 57 -6.14 -12.30 5.02
C GLU A 57 -5.19 -11.34 4.32
N VAL A 58 -4.07 -11.86 3.82
CA VAL A 58 -3.05 -11.08 3.13
C VAL A 58 -2.93 -11.57 1.69
N SER A 59 -2.94 -10.64 0.74
CA SER A 59 -2.64 -10.88 -0.67
C SER A 59 -1.41 -10.09 -1.12
N GLU A 60 -0.51 -10.76 -1.84
CA GLU A 60 0.75 -10.20 -2.37
C GLU A 60 0.98 -10.65 -3.82
N ASP A 61 -0.05 -10.55 -4.65
CA ASP A 61 -0.04 -11.01 -6.04
C ASP A 61 0.99 -10.29 -6.93
N HIS A 62 1.55 -9.17 -6.49
CA HIS A 62 2.55 -8.41 -7.23
C HIS A 62 3.59 -7.74 -6.33
N PRO A 63 4.89 -7.66 -6.70
CA PRO A 63 5.96 -7.08 -5.88
C PRO A 63 5.87 -5.57 -5.61
N THR A 64 4.77 -4.92 -6.00
CA THR A 64 4.48 -3.50 -5.73
C THR A 64 3.11 -3.31 -5.11
N LEU A 65 2.46 -4.41 -4.72
CA LEU A 65 1.13 -4.47 -4.16
C LEU A 65 1.21 -5.31 -2.89
N PHE A 66 0.63 -4.80 -1.83
CA PHE A 66 0.31 -5.55 -0.63
C PHE A 66 -1.12 -5.18 -0.28
N GLU A 67 -1.94 -6.18 0.02
CA GLU A 67 -3.31 -6.00 0.44
C GLU A 67 -3.57 -6.85 1.68
N ILE A 68 -4.30 -6.27 2.63
CA ILE A 68 -4.77 -6.95 3.83
C ILE A 68 -6.25 -6.67 4.01
N THR A 69 -7.02 -7.72 4.24
CA THR A 69 -8.48 -7.66 4.32
C THR A 69 -8.94 -8.31 5.61
N LEU A 70 -9.81 -7.64 6.35
CA LEU A 70 -10.39 -8.20 7.57
C LEU A 70 -11.41 -9.30 7.19
N LYS A 71 -11.42 -10.41 7.92
CA LYS A 71 -12.38 -11.49 7.70
C LYS A 71 -13.75 -11.05 8.20
N ASN A 72 -14.78 -11.39 7.43
CA ASN A 72 -16.20 -11.13 7.75
C ASN A 72 -16.62 -9.65 7.79
N GLU A 73 -15.69 -8.71 7.60
CA GLU A 73 -15.98 -7.31 7.37
C GLU A 73 -15.41 -6.90 6.01
N TYR A 74 -16.10 -6.03 5.28
CA TYR A 74 -15.60 -5.51 4.00
C TYR A 74 -14.53 -4.42 4.21
N ILE A 75 -13.69 -4.54 5.23
CA ILE A 75 -12.61 -3.59 5.53
C ILE A 75 -11.32 -4.11 4.93
N TRP A 76 -10.62 -3.25 4.21
CA TRP A 76 -9.35 -3.59 3.57
C TRP A 76 -8.37 -2.41 3.61
N GLU A 77 -7.09 -2.73 3.57
CA GLU A 77 -6.00 -1.77 3.41
C GLU A 77 -5.05 -2.28 2.32
N GLN A 78 -4.61 -1.36 1.45
CA GLN A 78 -3.75 -1.66 0.32
C GLN A 78 -2.56 -0.70 0.26
N LEU A 79 -1.37 -1.26 0.10
CA LEU A 79 -0.13 -0.54 -0.16
C LEU A 79 0.28 -0.76 -1.62
N LEU A 80 0.41 0.31 -2.40
CA LEU A 80 0.64 0.23 -3.84
C LEU A 80 1.74 1.19 -4.29
N ILE A 81 2.67 0.70 -5.12
CA ILE A 81 3.59 1.57 -5.87
C ILE A 81 3.15 1.64 -7.33
N THR A 82 2.84 2.85 -7.81
CA THR A 82 2.53 3.13 -9.21
C THR A 82 3.69 3.85 -9.91
N GLU A 83 3.96 3.49 -11.16
CA GLU A 83 4.94 4.20 -12.01
C GLU A 83 4.23 5.29 -12.82
N LYS A 84 4.79 6.51 -12.83
CA LYS A 84 4.25 7.67 -13.57
C LYS A 84 5.37 8.45 -14.25
N GLU A 85 5.04 9.06 -15.39
CA GLU A 85 5.87 10.10 -16.01
C GLU A 85 5.30 11.47 -15.63
N VAL A 86 6.18 12.40 -15.25
CA VAL A 86 5.83 13.80 -14.94
C VAL A 86 6.62 14.74 -15.87
N GLU A 87 5.99 15.85 -16.27
CA GLU A 87 6.53 16.86 -17.22
C GLU A 87 7.06 18.12 -16.55
#